data_AF-A0A399YVA1-F1
#
_entry.id   AF-A0A399YVA1-F1
#
_cell.length_a   1.000
_cell.length_b   1.000
_cell.length_c   1.000
_cell.angle_alpha   90.00
_cell.angle_beta   90.00
_cell.angle_gamma   90.00
#
_symmetry.space_group_name_H-M   'P 1'
#
loop_
_entity.id
_entity.type
_entity.pdbx_description
1 polymer ?
#
loop_
_entity_poly.entity_id
_entity_poly.type
_entity_poly.pdbx_seq_one_letter_code
_entity_poly.pdbx_strand_id
1 'polypeptide(L)'
;MTHAADDCPAYHTERMSEVVASLANLEKVGKELNVKAHALLWGAPDHVAFAVLEADDLGAIGRYLTSIAITQDFEVTPVQHVSEVIELSKALAARANK
;
A
#
# COMPACT_ATOMS: atom_id res chain seq x y z
N MET A 1 1.99 -5.50 -5.04
CA MET A 1 1.58 -6.61 -4.16
C MET A 1 1.31 -7.82 -5.04
N THR A 2 1.76 -8.99 -4.65
CA THR A 2 1.59 -10.24 -5.41
C THR A 2 1.30 -11.40 -4.46
N HIS A 3 0.50 -12.36 -4.88
CA HIS A 3 0.30 -13.61 -4.15
C HIS A 3 0.44 -14.82 -5.08
N ALA A 4 0.78 -15.98 -4.54
CA ALA A 4 0.79 -17.22 -5.32
C ALA A 4 -0.64 -17.65 -5.69
N ALA A 5 -0.79 -18.43 -6.75
CA ALA A 5 -2.09 -18.99 -7.13
C ALA A 5 -2.71 -19.84 -6.01
N ASP A 6 -1.88 -20.61 -5.30
CA ASP A 6 -2.28 -21.44 -4.15
C ASP A 6 -2.70 -20.61 -2.92
N ASP A 7 -2.38 -19.31 -2.88
CA ASP A 7 -2.86 -18.39 -1.85
C ASP A 7 -4.10 -17.61 -2.30
N CYS A 8 -4.59 -17.84 -3.52
CA CYS A 8 -5.67 -17.06 -4.08
C CYS A 8 -7.02 -17.41 -3.45
N PRO A 9 -7.73 -16.44 -2.84
CA PRO A 9 -9.03 -16.70 -2.23
C PRO A 9 -10.10 -17.09 -3.26
N ALA A 10 -9.92 -16.73 -4.54
CA ALA A 10 -10.82 -17.17 -5.61
C ALA A 10 -10.75 -18.68 -5.85
N TYR A 11 -9.62 -19.32 -5.53
CA TYR A 11 -9.44 -20.78 -5.61
C TYR A 11 -9.67 -21.46 -4.25
N HIS A 12 -9.47 -20.73 -3.16
CA HIS A 12 -9.72 -21.13 -1.77
C HIS A 12 -10.96 -20.46 -1.20
N THR A 13 -12.13 -20.79 -1.76
CA THR A 13 -13.41 -20.13 -1.45
C THR A 13 -13.80 -20.19 0.04
N GLU A 14 -13.30 -21.18 0.78
CA GLU A 14 -13.44 -21.30 2.23
C GLU A 14 -12.80 -20.12 2.99
N ARG A 15 -11.81 -19.45 2.40
CA ARG A 15 -11.13 -18.26 2.94
C ARG A 15 -11.75 -16.95 2.45
N MET A 16 -12.69 -16.99 1.51
CA MET A 16 -13.23 -15.79 0.88
C MET A 16 -13.96 -14.89 1.89
N SER A 17 -14.66 -15.46 2.86
CA SER A 17 -15.36 -14.69 3.90
C SER A 17 -14.38 -13.87 4.76
N GLU A 18 -13.24 -14.45 5.11
CA GLU A 18 -12.17 -13.79 5.86
C GLU A 18 -11.54 -12.66 5.03
N VAL A 19 -11.24 -12.91 3.76
CA VAL A 19 -10.68 -11.90 2.85
C VAL A 19 -11.65 -10.74 2.68
N VAL A 20 -12.91 -11.00 2.38
CA VAL A 20 -13.93 -9.94 2.24
C VAL A 20 -14.06 -9.12 3.52
N ALA A 21 -14.06 -9.77 4.68
CA ALA A 21 -14.11 -9.08 5.97
C ALA A 21 -12.88 -8.19 6.19
N SER A 22 -11.67 -8.68 5.86
CA SER A 22 -10.44 -7.90 5.98
C SER A 22 -10.45 -6.67 5.06
N LEU A 23 -10.91 -6.82 3.81
CA LEU A 23 -11.02 -5.73 2.84
C LEU A 23 -12.04 -4.69 3.28
N ALA A 24 -13.20 -5.12 3.79
CA ALA A 24 -14.23 -4.22 4.31
C ALA A 24 -13.74 -3.42 5.53
N ASN A 25 -12.76 -3.93 6.27
CA ASN A 25 -12.21 -3.29 7.45
C ASN A 25 -11.03 -2.34 7.15
N LEU A 26 -10.52 -2.31 5.91
CA LEU A 26 -9.32 -1.54 5.56
C LEU A 26 -9.44 -0.05 5.83
N GLU A 27 -10.62 0.57 5.66
CA GLU A 27 -10.79 1.99 5.99
C GLU A 27 -10.57 2.26 7.48
N LYS A 28 -11.09 1.37 8.34
CA LYS A 28 -10.93 1.47 9.79
C LYS A 28 -9.46 1.27 10.18
N VAL A 29 -8.81 0.23 9.65
CA VAL A 29 -7.38 -0.05 9.89
C VAL A 29 -6.53 1.13 9.43
N GLY A 30 -6.85 1.72 8.28
CA GLY A 30 -6.18 2.92 7.78
C GLY A 30 -6.25 4.08 8.77
N LYS A 31 -7.43 4.35 9.34
CA LYS A 31 -7.59 5.39 10.38
C LYS A 31 -6.78 5.11 11.63
N GLU A 32 -6.75 3.86 12.09
CA GLU A 32 -5.99 3.46 13.29
C GLU A 32 -4.47 3.54 13.10
N LEU A 33 -3.99 3.29 11.88
CA LEU A 33 -2.56 3.31 11.53
C LEU A 33 -2.09 4.63 10.92
N ASN A 34 -2.96 5.63 10.77
CA ASN A 34 -2.71 6.85 10.00
C ASN A 34 -2.25 6.57 8.56
N VAL A 35 -2.89 5.59 7.90
CA VAL A 35 -2.66 5.23 6.49
C VAL A 35 -3.90 5.59 5.68
N LYS A 36 -3.71 6.36 4.61
CA LYS A 36 -4.73 6.67 3.63
C LYS A 36 -4.46 5.92 2.32
N ALA A 37 -5.41 5.08 1.92
CA ALA A 37 -5.39 4.48 0.60
C ALA A 37 -6.05 5.43 -0.42
N HIS A 38 -5.28 5.92 -1.38
CA HIS A 38 -5.80 6.70 -2.51
C HIS A 38 -6.32 5.81 -3.63
N ALA A 39 -5.68 4.66 -3.82
CA ALA A 39 -6.11 3.63 -4.75
C ALA A 39 -5.71 2.26 -4.22
N LEU A 40 -6.56 1.27 -4.46
CA LEU A 40 -6.27 -0.14 -4.25
C LEU A 40 -6.96 -0.92 -5.38
N LEU A 41 -6.16 -1.54 -6.25
CA LEU A 41 -6.60 -2.08 -7.53
C LEU A 41 -6.13 -3.54 -7.66
N TRP A 42 -7.01 -4.42 -8.13
CA TRP A 42 -6.69 -5.82 -8.43
C TRP A 42 -6.43 -6.01 -9.92
N GLY A 43 -5.28 -6.60 -10.24
CA GLY A 43 -4.89 -7.04 -11.58
C GLY A 43 -5.08 -8.55 -11.73
N ALA A 44 -6.34 -9.01 -11.77
CA ALA A 44 -6.65 -10.39 -12.16
C ALA A 44 -6.52 -10.55 -13.70
N PRO A 45 -6.11 -11.71 -14.21
CA PRO A 45 -5.85 -12.97 -13.52
C PRO A 45 -4.45 -13.13 -12.93
N ASP A 46 -3.55 -12.15 -13.11
CA ASP A 46 -2.11 -12.31 -12.83
C ASP A 46 -1.73 -12.30 -11.33
N HIS A 47 -2.70 -12.35 -10.42
CA HIS A 47 -2.49 -12.34 -8.96
C HIS A 47 -1.70 -11.11 -8.43
N VAL A 48 -1.76 -10.00 -9.16
CA VAL A 48 -1.12 -8.73 -8.79
C VAL A 48 -2.16 -7.76 -8.22
N ALA A 49 -1.75 -6.94 -7.25
CA ALA A 49 -2.49 -5.77 -6.81
C ALA A 49 -1.59 -4.54 -6.70
N PHE A 50 -2.18 -3.37 -6.95
CA PHE A 50 -1.52 -2.07 -6.91
C PHE A 50 -2.18 -1.20 -5.84
N ALA A 51 -1.36 -0.49 -5.07
CA ALA A 51 -1.83 0.42 -4.04
C ALA A 51 -1.09 1.75 -4.13
N VAL A 52 -1.81 2.85 -3.97
CA VAL A 52 -1.23 4.17 -3.71
C VAL A 52 -1.61 4.54 -2.29
N LEU A 53 -0.63 4.53 -1.40
CA LEU A 53 -0.80 4.74 0.03
C LEU A 53 -0.04 5.98 0.47
N GLU A 54 -0.64 6.73 1.38
CA GLU A 54 -0.03 7.85 2.09
C GLU A 54 0.01 7.50 3.58
N ALA A 55 1.19 7.64 4.19
CA ALA A 55 1.44 7.35 5.59
C ALA A 55 2.70 8.08 6.07
N ASP A 56 2.82 8.28 7.38
CA ASP A 56 3.99 8.94 7.99
C ASP A 56 5.26 8.05 7.97
N ASP A 57 5.10 6.73 7.98
CA ASP A 57 6.20 5.78 7.98
C ASP A 57 5.90 4.46 7.26
N LEU A 58 6.96 3.76 6.85
CA LEU A 58 6.87 2.48 6.13
C LEU A 58 6.31 1.34 6.98
N GLY A 59 6.46 1.41 8.30
CA GLY A 59 5.95 0.39 9.22
C GLY A 59 4.42 0.37 9.27
N ALA A 60 3.79 1.55 9.23
CA ALA A 60 2.34 1.69 9.11
C ALA A 60 1.82 1.07 7.81
N ILE A 61 2.50 1.29 6.68
CA ILE A 61 2.19 0.67 5.39
C ILE A 61 2.28 -0.86 5.49
N GLY A 62 3.36 -1.39 6.05
CA GLY A 62 3.54 -2.82 6.23
C GLY A 62 2.39 -3.45 7.03
N ARG A 63 2.05 -2.87 8.19
CA ARG A 63 0.93 -3.34 9.03
C ARG A 63 -0.41 -3.29 8.30
N TYR A 64 -0.67 -2.19 7.59
CA TYR A 64 -1.88 -2.02 6.79
C TYR A 64 -2.02 -3.12 5.73
N LEU A 65 -0.97 -3.37 4.94
CA LEU A 65 -0.99 -4.38 3.88
C LEU A 65 -1.10 -5.80 4.46
N THR A 66 -0.42 -6.08 5.58
CA THR A 66 -0.52 -7.39 6.27
C THR A 66 -1.86 -7.63 6.98
N SER A 67 -2.72 -6.60 7.10
CA SER A 67 -4.06 -6.77 7.65
C SER A 67 -5.04 -7.44 6.67
N ILE A 68 -4.69 -7.47 5.39
CA ILE A 68 -5.45 -8.19 4.35
C ILE A 68 -5.19 -9.69 4.55
N ALA A 69 -6.25 -10.48 4.65
CA ALA A 69 -6.17 -11.91 4.96
C ALA A 69 -5.73 -12.79 3.76
N ILE A 70 -4.71 -12.33 3.03
CA ILE A 70 -4.08 -13.03 1.91
C ILE A 70 -2.58 -13.08 2.20
N THR A 71 -1.99 -14.27 2.11
CA THR A 71 -0.53 -14.42 2.12
C THR A 71 0.00 -13.78 0.85
N GLN A 72 0.74 -12.69 0.98
CA GLN A 72 1.20 -11.90 -0.16
C GLN A 72 2.53 -11.22 0.12
N ASP A 73 3.29 -11.03 -0.96
CA ASP A 73 4.49 -10.22 -0.97
C ASP A 73 4.15 -8.81 -1.45
N PHE A 74 4.92 -7.82 -0.98
CA PHE A 74 4.81 -6.46 -1.47
C PHE A 74 6.17 -5.78 -1.53
N GLU A 75 6.36 -5.02 -2.60
CA GLU A 75 7.43 -4.05 -2.75
C GLU A 75 6.85 -2.66 -2.55
N VAL A 76 7.57 -1.82 -1.79
CA VAL A 76 7.18 -0.43 -1.55
C VAL A 76 8.21 0.47 -2.19
N THR A 77 7.74 1.31 -3.12
CA THR A 77 8.55 2.37 -3.73
C THR A 77 8.15 3.70 -3.09
N PRO A 78 9.00 4.30 -2.22
CA PRO A 78 8.72 5.61 -1.67
C PRO A 78 8.68 6.65 -2.81
N VAL A 79 7.63 7.45 -2.82
CA VAL A 79 7.46 8.57 -3.77
C VAL A 79 7.16 9.84 -2.99
N GLN A 80 7.50 10.99 -3.58
CA GLN A 80 7.32 12.29 -2.98
C GLN A 80 6.50 13.19 -3.90
N HIS A 81 5.81 14.18 -3.33
CA HIS A 81 5.18 15.21 -4.12
C HIS A 81 6.24 16.00 -4.89
N VAL A 82 6.07 16.12 -6.20
CA VAL A 82 7.02 16.84 -7.08
C VAL A 82 7.24 18.29 -6.62
N SER A 83 6.20 18.93 -6.07
CA SER A 83 6.30 20.27 -5.49
C SER A 83 7.32 20.34 -4.34
N GLU A 84 7.35 19.34 -3.45
CA GLU A 84 8.29 19.30 -2.33
C GLU A 84 9.73 19.05 -2.82
N VAL A 85 9.89 18.19 -3.82
CA VAL A 85 11.18 17.95 -4.48
C VAL A 85 11.72 19.25 -5.09
N ILE A 86 10.87 20.03 -5.74
CA ILE A 86 11.23 21.34 -6.31
C ILE A 86 11.67 22.31 -5.22
N GLU A 87 10.90 22.44 -4.14
CA GLU A 87 11.23 23.36 -3.04
C GLU A 87 12.53 22.97 -2.33
N LEU A 88 12.74 21.68 -2.08
CA LEU A 88 14.01 21.17 -1.55
C LEU A 88 15.18 21.50 -2.49
N SER A 89 15.00 21.25 -3.79
CA SER A 89 16.03 21.52 -4.80
C SER A 89 16.42 22.99 -4.84
N LYS A 90 15.44 23.90 -4.80
CA LYS A 90 15.68 25.35 -4.70
C LYS A 90 16.43 25.73 -3.42
N ALA A 91 16.04 25.18 -2.28
CA ALA A 91 16.68 25.44 -0.99
C ALA A 91 18.14 24.97 -0.97
N LEU A 92 18.44 23.81 -1.56
CA LEU A 92 19.81 23.29 -1.68
C LEU A 92 20.66 24.14 -2.62
N ALA A 93 20.13 24.54 -3.78
CA ALA A 93 20.83 25.42 -4.72
C ALA A 93 21.17 26.78 -4.08
N ALA A 94 20.26 27.36 -3.29
CA ALA A 94 20.50 28.60 -2.57
C ALA A 94 21.58 28.48 -1.48
N ARG A 95 21.76 27.29 -0.88
CA ARG A 95 22.82 27.00 0.10
C ARG A 95 24.18 26.80 -0.55
N ALA A 96 24.22 26.20 -1.75
CA ALA A 96 25.46 25.94 -2.47
C ALA A 96 26.11 27.20 -3.07
N ASN A 97 25.34 28.27 -3.26
CA ASN A 97 25.80 29.55 -3.79
C ASN A 97 26.16 30.58 -2.70
N LYS A 98 26.26 30.16 -1.44
CA LYS A 98 26.75 30.96 -0.30
C LYS A 98 28.09 30.41 0.16
#